data_AF-A0A5N6TC69-F1
#
_entry.id   AF-A0A5N6TC69-F1
#
_cell.length_a   1.000
_cell.length_b   1.000
_cell.length_c   1.000
_cell.angle_alpha   90.00
_cell.angle_beta   90.00
_cell.angle_gamma   90.00
#
_symmetry.space_group_name_H-M   'P 1'
#
loop_
_entity.id
_entity.type
_entity.pdbx_description
1 polymer ?
#
loop_
_entity_poly.entity_id
_entity_poly.type
_entity_poly.pdbx_seq_one_letter_code
_entity_poly.pdbx_strand_id
1 'polypeptide(L)'
;MANNTNSKPVVFIGAAGGMCRVAVERFAKASNAQLVLADLNTALNPFDESALARLIGGAGLVVLGAGPYAKTSHPAVKACIAARIPYLDFNDDDVESTQAALALTREAKEAGVPLYIGCGASPGLSNVMAMDATHELDSIDSIDIC
;
A
#
# COMPACT_ATOMS: atom_id res chain seq x y z
N MET A 1 10.03 28.73 15.84
CA MET A 1 8.90 27.84 15.45
C MET A 1 8.80 27.86 13.94
N ALA A 2 9.29 26.83 13.27
CA ALA A 2 9.24 26.72 11.81
C ALA A 2 8.84 25.29 11.45
N ASN A 3 7.57 24.95 11.63
CA ASN A 3 6.99 23.74 11.03
C ASN A 3 6.19 24.18 9.81
N ASN A 4 6.90 24.44 8.72
CA ASN A 4 6.29 24.58 7.41
C ASN A 4 7.02 23.66 6.43
N THR A 5 6.86 22.35 6.63
CA THR A 5 6.95 21.40 5.53
C THR A 5 5.51 21.08 5.16
N ASN A 6 5.06 21.60 4.02
CA ASN A 6 3.77 21.22 3.45
C ASN A 6 3.86 19.73 3.10
N SER A 7 3.45 18.87 4.03
CA SER A 7 3.57 17.42 3.88
C SER A 7 2.68 17.00 2.71
N LYS A 8 3.27 16.26 1.75
CA LYS A 8 2.50 15.76 0.60
C LYS A 8 1.33 14.91 1.11
N PRO A 9 0.16 14.96 0.43
CA PRO A 9 -1.01 14.23 0.90
C PRO A 9 -0.80 12.72 0.84
N VAL A 10 -1.48 11.99 1.73
CA VAL A 10 -1.60 10.53 1.66
C VAL A 10 -2.95 10.21 1.01
N VAL A 11 -2.91 9.45 -0.08
CA VAL A 11 -4.12 9.07 -0.82
C VAL A 11 -4.53 7.67 -0.41
N PHE A 12 -5.75 7.52 0.08
CA PHE A 12 -6.36 6.24 0.42
C PHE A 12 -7.37 5.87 -0.65
N ILE A 13 -7.23 4.69 -1.25
CA ILE A 13 -8.16 4.14 -2.24
C ILE A 13 -8.92 2.99 -1.56
N GLY A 14 -10.25 3.02 -1.61
CA GLY A 14 -11.11 2.09 -0.84
C GLY A 14 -11.37 2.58 0.58
N ALA A 15 -11.37 3.90 0.80
CA ALA A 15 -11.43 4.51 2.13
C ALA A 15 -12.74 4.25 2.89
N ALA A 16 -13.82 3.81 2.23
CA ALA A 16 -15.05 3.40 2.90
C ALA A 16 -15.00 1.93 3.39
N GLY A 17 -13.99 1.16 2.98
CA GLY A 17 -13.78 -0.22 3.41
C GLY A 17 -13.35 -0.31 4.88
N GLY A 18 -13.78 -1.39 5.56
CA GLY A 18 -13.51 -1.59 6.98
C GLY A 18 -12.03 -1.58 7.35
N MET A 19 -11.18 -2.23 6.55
CA MET A 19 -9.72 -2.26 6.75
C MET A 19 -9.08 -0.88 6.51
N CYS A 20 -9.41 -0.25 5.37
CA CYS A 20 -8.84 1.04 5.00
C CYS A 20 -9.21 2.14 6.01
N ARG A 21 -10.43 2.12 6.56
CA ARG A 21 -10.86 3.03 7.62
C ARG A 21 -9.93 3.00 8.83
N VAL A 22 -9.49 1.82 9.27
CA VAL A 22 -8.56 1.69 10.40
C VAL A 22 -7.23 2.36 10.07
N ALA A 23 -6.70 2.15 8.85
CA ALA A 23 -5.48 2.82 8.42
C ALA A 23 -5.64 4.35 8.36
N VAL A 24 -6.74 4.85 7.81
CA VAL A 24 -7.06 6.28 7.79
C VAL A 24 -7.05 6.87 9.21
N GLU A 25 -7.72 6.22 10.16
CA GLU A 25 -7.75 6.67 11.56
C GLU A 25 -6.37 6.68 12.22
N ARG A 26 -5.53 5.68 11.92
CA ARG A 26 -4.16 5.60 12.44
C ARG A 26 -3.28 6.70 11.87
N PHE A 27 -3.33 6.94 10.56
CA PHE A 27 -2.59 8.02 9.90
C PHE A 27 -3.04 9.41 10.36
N ALA A 28 -4.35 9.62 10.55
CA ALA A 28 -4.90 10.86 11.08
C ALA A 28 -4.41 11.17 12.50
N LYS A 29 -4.18 10.15 13.32
CA LYS A 29 -3.65 10.29 14.68
C LYS A 29 -2.13 10.46 14.72
N ALA A 30 -1.41 9.79 13.82
CA ALA A 30 0.04 9.71 13.83
C ALA A 30 0.74 10.80 12.99
N SER A 31 0.00 11.52 12.12
CA SER A 31 0.58 12.49 11.19
C SER A 31 -0.32 13.71 10.98
N ASN A 32 0.30 14.82 10.57
CA ASN A 32 -0.41 16.04 10.12
C ASN A 32 -0.55 16.11 8.58
N ALA A 33 -0.34 15.00 7.88
CA ALA A 33 -0.47 14.98 6.43
C ALA A 33 -1.94 15.17 6.03
N GLN A 34 -2.18 15.87 4.92
CA GLN A 34 -3.51 15.91 4.32
C GLN A 34 -3.89 14.49 3.86
N LEU A 35 -5.09 14.03 4.22
CA LEU A 35 -5.60 12.73 3.79
C LEU A 35 -6.61 12.94 2.66
N VAL A 36 -6.38 12.26 1.54
CA VAL A 36 -7.31 12.23 0.41
C VAL A 36 -7.99 10.86 0.43
N LEU A 37 -9.31 10.85 0.60
CA LEU A 37 -10.09 9.64 0.76
C LEU A 37 -10.89 9.40 -0.52
N ALA A 38 -10.60 8.31 -1.22
CA ALA A 38 -11.31 7.89 -2.42
C ALA A 38 -11.85 6.47 -2.25
N ASP A 39 -13.00 6.20 -2.86
CA ASP A 39 -13.63 4.90 -2.80
C ASP A 39 -14.19 4.50 -4.16
N LEU A 40 -14.23 3.19 -4.42
CA LEU A 40 -14.76 2.67 -5.68
C LEU A 40 -16.27 2.93 -5.82
N ASN A 41 -16.98 3.10 -4.70
CA ASN A 41 -18.42 3.33 -4.68
C ASN A 41 -18.83 4.78 -4.99
N THR A 42 -17.90 5.72 -5.05
CA THR A 42 -18.20 7.17 -5.12
C THR A 42 -17.78 7.84 -6.44
N ALA A 43 -17.49 7.04 -7.48
CA ALA A 43 -17.13 7.40 -8.87
C ALA A 43 -15.65 7.22 -9.28
N LEU A 44 -14.80 6.63 -8.44
CA LEU A 44 -13.46 6.22 -8.87
C LEU A 44 -13.52 4.86 -9.56
N ASN A 45 -13.25 4.82 -10.87
CA ASN A 45 -12.90 3.57 -11.55
C ASN A 45 -11.38 3.38 -11.44
N PRO A 46 -10.88 2.36 -10.71
CA PRO A 46 -9.44 2.15 -10.54
C PRO A 46 -8.78 1.60 -11.83
N PHE A 47 -9.58 1.19 -12.81
CA PHE A 47 -9.14 0.76 -14.13
C PHE A 47 -9.08 1.90 -15.14
N ASP A 48 -9.54 3.10 -14.79
CA ASP A 48 -9.28 4.31 -15.56
C ASP A 48 -7.91 4.87 -15.14
N GLU A 49 -6.88 4.53 -15.92
CA GLU A 49 -5.50 4.95 -15.69
C GLU A 49 -5.36 6.47 -15.56
N SER A 50 -6.13 7.24 -16.34
CA SER A 50 -6.08 8.70 -16.32
C SER A 50 -6.71 9.26 -15.05
N ALA A 51 -7.83 8.67 -14.61
CA ALA A 51 -8.45 9.05 -13.33
C ALA A 51 -7.54 8.70 -12.15
N LEU A 52 -6.95 7.51 -12.15
CA LEU A 52 -6.02 7.06 -11.12
C LEU A 52 -4.77 7.95 -11.05
N ALA A 53 -4.16 8.26 -12.20
CA ALA A 53 -3.00 9.14 -12.27
C ALA A 53 -3.30 10.56 -11.75
N ARG A 54 -4.48 11.11 -12.07
CA ARG A 54 -4.92 12.40 -11.53
C ARG A 54 -5.13 12.34 -10.01
N LEU A 55 -5.74 11.27 -9.51
CA LEU A 55 -6.01 11.10 -8.08
C LEU A 55 -4.73 11.04 -7.24
N ILE A 56 -3.73 10.28 -7.69
CA ILE A 56 -2.50 10.08 -6.92
C ILE A 56 -1.47 11.20 -7.15
N GLY A 57 -1.67 12.05 -8.15
CA GLY A 57 -0.71 13.07 -8.56
C GLY A 57 -0.26 13.97 -7.40
N GLY A 58 1.04 13.99 -7.14
CA GLY A 58 1.64 14.80 -6.07
C GLY A 58 1.54 14.21 -4.65
N ALA A 59 0.96 13.02 -4.50
CA ALA A 59 0.90 12.33 -3.21
C ALA A 59 2.29 11.96 -2.67
N GLY A 60 2.39 11.86 -1.35
CA GLY A 60 3.56 11.36 -0.65
C GLY A 60 3.53 9.84 -0.47
N LEU A 61 2.33 9.26 -0.48
CA LEU A 61 2.07 7.84 -0.34
C LEU A 61 0.68 7.53 -0.90
N VAL A 62 0.54 6.39 -1.57
CA VAL A 62 -0.75 5.79 -1.92
C VAL A 62 -0.97 4.56 -1.07
N VAL A 63 -2.12 4.48 -0.40
CA VAL A 63 -2.57 3.33 0.38
C VAL A 63 -3.75 2.67 -0.32
N LEU A 64 -3.58 1.44 -0.79
CA LEU A 64 -4.63 0.66 -1.42
C LEU A 64 -5.32 -0.25 -0.39
N GLY A 65 -6.55 0.12 -0.05
CA GLY A 65 -7.48 -0.68 0.75
C GLY A 65 -8.71 -1.16 -0.04
N ALA A 66 -8.68 -1.09 -1.37
CA ALA A 66 -9.79 -1.46 -2.24
C ALA A 66 -9.56 -2.84 -2.87
N GLY A 67 -10.24 -3.86 -2.37
CA GLY A 67 -10.32 -5.18 -3.02
C GLY A 67 -11.27 -5.20 -4.23
N PRO A 68 -11.30 -6.30 -5.02
CA PRO A 68 -10.43 -7.47 -4.89
C PRO A 68 -9.00 -7.19 -5.40
N TYR A 69 -7.99 -7.57 -4.61
CA TYR A 69 -6.59 -7.20 -4.85
C TYR A 69 -6.00 -7.80 -6.14
N ALA A 70 -6.41 -9.01 -6.55
CA ALA A 70 -6.13 -9.58 -7.88
C ALA A 70 -6.37 -8.61 -9.05
N LYS A 71 -7.29 -7.65 -8.90
CA LYS A 71 -7.62 -6.69 -9.96
C LYS A 71 -7.07 -5.30 -9.69
N THR A 72 -7.08 -4.85 -8.44
CA THR A 72 -6.80 -3.45 -8.10
C THR A 72 -5.33 -3.18 -7.79
N SER A 73 -4.58 -4.17 -7.30
CA SER A 73 -3.18 -3.99 -6.88
C SER A 73 -2.27 -3.68 -8.06
N HIS A 74 -2.32 -4.48 -9.14
CA HIS A 74 -1.41 -4.29 -10.27
C HIS A 74 -1.54 -2.91 -10.96
N PRO A 75 -2.75 -2.41 -11.30
CA PRO A 75 -2.91 -1.05 -11.83
C PRO A 75 -2.42 0.04 -10.86
N ALA A 76 -2.68 -0.12 -9.55
CA ALA A 76 -2.24 0.84 -8.54
C ALA A 76 -0.72 0.89 -8.42
N VAL A 77 -0.04 -0.26 -8.39
CA VAL A 77 1.43 -0.33 -8.35
C VAL A 77 2.03 0.30 -9.61
N LYS A 78 1.53 -0.03 -10.80
CA LYS A 78 2.01 0.56 -12.07
C LYS A 78 1.85 2.08 -12.09
N ALA A 79 0.70 2.60 -11.64
CA ALA A 79 0.47 4.03 -11.54
C ALA A 79 1.44 4.70 -10.55
N CYS A 80 1.69 4.07 -9.40
CA CYS A 80 2.63 4.56 -8.40
C CYS A 80 4.08 4.59 -8.91
N ILE A 81 4.52 3.54 -9.60
CA ILE A 81 5.83 3.49 -10.25
C ILE A 81 5.96 4.61 -11.28
N ALA A 82 4.99 4.75 -12.18
CA ALA A 82 4.99 5.79 -13.21
C ALA A 82 5.01 7.22 -12.62
N ALA A 83 4.27 7.44 -11.52
CA ALA A 83 4.22 8.72 -10.83
C ALA A 83 5.41 8.95 -9.88
N ARG A 84 6.26 7.94 -9.66
CA ARG A 84 7.32 7.91 -8.63
C ARG A 84 6.83 8.18 -7.21
N ILE A 85 5.74 7.51 -6.82
CA ILE A 85 5.08 7.67 -5.53
C ILE A 85 5.14 6.35 -4.75
N PRO A 86 5.56 6.36 -3.47
CA PRO A 86 5.48 5.18 -2.60
C PRO A 86 4.09 4.54 -2.56
N TYR A 87 4.06 3.22 -2.48
CA TYR A 87 2.84 2.43 -2.44
C TYR A 87 2.79 1.56 -1.19
N LEU A 88 1.60 1.42 -0.60
CA LEU A 88 1.32 0.48 0.48
C LEU A 88 -0.04 -0.20 0.24
N ASP A 89 -0.15 -1.49 0.55
CA ASP A 89 -1.42 -2.20 0.63
C ASP A 89 -1.49 -3.17 1.81
N PHE A 90 -2.68 -3.73 2.04
CA PHE A 90 -2.92 -4.76 3.07
C PHE A 90 -2.89 -6.18 2.49
N ASN A 91 -3.09 -6.29 1.18
CA ASN A 91 -3.23 -7.50 0.36
C ASN A 91 -3.47 -8.81 1.13
N ASP A 92 -4.75 -9.15 1.35
CA ASP A 92 -5.21 -10.27 2.19
C ASP A 92 -5.84 -11.41 1.37
N ASP A 93 -6.10 -11.20 0.06
CA ASP A 93 -7.07 -12.02 -0.66
C ASP A 93 -6.44 -13.14 -1.50
N ASP A 94 -5.22 -12.96 -2.05
CA ASP A 94 -4.67 -13.91 -3.02
C ASP A 94 -3.13 -13.86 -3.21
N VAL A 95 -2.56 -14.96 -3.70
CA VAL A 95 -1.12 -15.12 -3.98
C VAL A 95 -0.73 -14.37 -5.26
N GLU A 96 -1.64 -14.33 -6.23
CA GLU A 96 -1.45 -13.79 -7.57
C GLU A 96 -1.09 -12.30 -7.56
N SER A 97 -1.78 -11.49 -6.75
CA SER A 97 -1.50 -10.06 -6.59
C SER A 97 -0.13 -9.81 -5.95
N THR A 98 0.27 -10.63 -4.97
CA THR A 98 1.61 -10.57 -4.37
C THR A 98 2.67 -10.90 -5.42
N GLN A 99 2.49 -11.99 -6.18
CA GLN A 99 3.41 -12.38 -7.25
C GLN A 99 3.49 -11.30 -8.35
N ALA A 100 2.37 -10.71 -8.73
CA ALA A 100 2.32 -9.64 -9.72
C ALA A 100 3.06 -8.39 -9.26
N ALA A 101 2.96 -8.01 -7.97
CA ALA A 101 3.72 -6.90 -7.41
C ALA A 101 5.22 -7.23 -7.33
N LEU A 102 5.59 -8.44 -6.91
CA LEU A 102 6.99 -8.90 -6.87
C LEU A 102 7.64 -8.92 -8.26
N ALA A 103 6.90 -9.26 -9.32
CA ALA A 103 7.38 -9.20 -10.70
C ALA A 103 7.80 -7.79 -11.14
N LEU A 104 7.29 -6.73 -10.48
CA LEU A 104 7.62 -5.33 -10.75
C LEU A 104 8.82 -4.82 -9.93
N THR A 105 9.47 -5.67 -9.13
CA THR A 105 10.60 -5.29 -8.26
C THR A 105 11.69 -4.52 -8.99
N ARG A 106 12.08 -4.98 -10.19
CA ARG A 106 13.14 -4.32 -10.98
C ARG A 106 12.70 -2.92 -11.43
N GLU A 107 11.49 -2.81 -11.96
CA GLU A 107 10.93 -1.54 -12.43
C GLU A 107 10.82 -0.52 -11.27
N ALA A 108 10.31 -0.97 -10.12
CA ALA A 108 10.20 -0.15 -8.92
C ALA A 108 11.56 0.34 -8.40
N LYS A 109 12.58 -0.55 -8.39
CA LYS A 109 13.96 -0.20 -8.00
C LYS A 109 14.57 0.82 -8.96
N GLU A 110 14.44 0.62 -10.27
CA GLU A 110 14.93 1.55 -11.29
C GLU A 110 14.24 2.93 -11.17
N ALA A 111 12.96 2.96 -10.80
CA ALA A 111 12.21 4.20 -10.57
C ALA A 111 12.47 4.85 -9.19
N GLY A 112 13.15 4.15 -8.27
CA GLY A 112 13.37 4.62 -6.90
C GLY A 112 12.11 4.62 -6.02
N VAL A 113 11.15 3.73 -6.32
CA VAL A 113 9.83 3.70 -5.68
C VAL A 113 9.73 2.51 -4.72
N PRO A 114 9.55 2.75 -3.41
CA PRO A 114 9.29 1.67 -2.46
C PRO A 114 7.85 1.16 -2.60
N LEU A 115 7.70 -0.17 -2.60
CA LEU A 115 6.42 -0.88 -2.60
C LEU A 115 6.31 -1.68 -1.29
N TYR A 116 5.40 -1.30 -0.41
CA TYR A 116 5.10 -1.98 0.85
C TYR A 116 3.85 -2.86 0.69
N ILE A 117 4.07 -4.10 0.24
CA ILE A 117 2.97 -5.03 -0.04
C ILE A 117 2.63 -5.89 1.18
N GLY A 118 1.35 -6.24 1.35
CA GLY A 118 0.88 -7.13 2.40
C GLY A 118 1.14 -6.59 3.80
N CYS A 119 0.78 -5.33 4.07
CA CYS A 119 0.94 -4.67 5.37
C CYS A 119 -0.29 -4.84 6.29
N GLY A 120 -0.93 -6.01 6.24
CA GLY A 120 -2.09 -6.38 7.04
C GLY A 120 -1.72 -7.14 8.31
N ALA A 121 -2.64 -8.00 8.76
CA ALA A 121 -2.40 -8.92 9.87
C ALA A 121 -1.63 -10.16 9.40
N SER A 122 -2.17 -10.87 8.40
CA SER A 122 -1.49 -11.97 7.70
C SER A 122 -1.92 -11.93 6.23
N PRO A 123 -1.03 -11.57 5.29
CA PRO A 123 0.38 -11.21 5.47
C PRO A 123 0.55 -9.84 6.17
N GLY A 124 1.75 -9.60 6.73
CA GLY A 124 2.13 -8.31 7.33
C GLY A 124 2.67 -8.46 8.74
N LEU A 125 1.82 -8.30 9.75
CA LEU A 125 2.21 -8.53 11.15
C LEU A 125 2.81 -9.94 11.34
N SER A 126 2.23 -10.96 10.69
CA SER A 126 2.74 -12.32 10.69
C SER A 126 4.18 -12.41 10.16
N ASN A 127 4.54 -11.62 9.14
CA ASN A 127 5.89 -11.59 8.57
C ASN A 127 6.88 -10.93 9.55
N VAL A 128 6.45 -9.86 10.22
CA VAL A 128 7.28 -9.19 11.24
C VAL A 128 7.50 -10.11 12.44
N MET A 129 6.45 -10.81 12.91
CA MET A 129 6.56 -11.79 13.99
C MET A 129 7.47 -12.95 13.63
N ALA A 130 7.35 -13.47 12.41
CA ALA A 130 8.24 -14.52 11.90
C ALA A 130 9.71 -14.06 11.95
N MET A 131 10.00 -12.87 11.41
CA MET A 131 11.36 -12.33 11.45
C MET A 131 11.87 -12.11 12.87
N ASP A 132 11.05 -11.54 13.77
CA ASP A 132 11.42 -11.33 15.17
C ASP A 132 11.76 -12.66 15.87
N ALA A 133 10.93 -13.68 15.68
CA ALA A 133 11.13 -15.00 16.28
C ALA A 133 12.37 -15.74 15.74
N THR A 134 12.82 -15.43 14.52
CA THR A 134 13.86 -16.21 13.85
C THR A 134 15.16 -15.47 13.58
N HIS A 135 15.26 -14.16 13.83
CA HIS A 135 16.42 -13.36 13.40
C HIS A 135 17.76 -13.75 14.05
N GLU A 136 17.74 -14.41 15.21
CA GLU A 136 18.95 -14.90 15.89
C GLU A 136 19.33 -16.33 15.50
N LEU A 137 18.55 -16.99 14.64
CA LEU A 137 18.80 -18.36 14.19
C LEU A 137 19.66 -18.38 12.93
N ASP A 138 20.62 -19.31 12.88
CA ASP A 138 21.47 -19.50 11.68
C ASP A 138 20.68 -20.08 10.49
N SER A 139 19.66 -20.92 10.78
CA SER A 139 18.82 -21.58 9.78
C SER A 139 17.43 -21.90 10.31
N ILE A 140 16.44 -21.90 9.42
CA ILE A 140 15.03 -22.16 9.74
C ILE A 140 14.50 -23.19 8.73
N ASP A 141 14.00 -24.32 9.22
CA ASP A 141 13.41 -25.36 8.37
C ASP A 141 11.90 -25.16 8.14
N SER A 142 11.18 -24.65 9.14
CA SER A 142 9.73 -24.42 9.07
C SER A 142 9.28 -23.26 9.95
N ILE A 143 8.23 -22.57 9.52
CA ILE A 143 7.48 -21.58 10.30
C ILE A 143 6.00 -21.90 10.15
N ASP A 144 5.36 -22.27 11.26
CA ASP A 144 3.93 -22.55 11.30
C ASP A 144 3.20 -21.36 11.94
N ILE A 145 2.30 -20.74 11.18
CA ILE A 145 1.52 -19.58 11.59
C ILE A 145 0.06 -20.03 11.74
N CYS A 146 -0.47 -19.89 12.96
CA CYS A 146 -1.84 -20.27 13.33
C CYS A 146 -2.84 -19.13 13.12
#